data_AF-A0A7C3LI88-F1
#
_entry.id   AF-A0A7C3LI88-F1
#
_cell.length_a   1.000
_cell.length_b   1.000
_cell.length_c   1.000
_cell.angle_alpha   90.00
_cell.angle_beta   90.00
_cell.angle_gamma   90.00
#
_symmetry.space_group_name_H-M   'P 1'
#
loop_
_entity.id
_entity.type
_entity.pdbx_description
1 polymer ?
#
loop_
_entity_poly.entity_id
_entity_poly.type
_entity_poly.pdbx_seq_one_letter_code
_entity_poly.pdbx_strand_id
1 'polypeptide(L)'
;MTTVAEFWQALEEAADPTAYRPQRRPDVIAARLETAVAPYYVLKQPQSKTYLRLSEADYATWWQMDGRNRVKDLLYYNLKRYSTLPIQHLNTLIAEMRAGQFFQDSPVNVYDQIEERLAARQPASRGQKLLKGFLYSEYAFTGLDEPFSQLYRRARPLFHPVAQTILLALILIGGGLFLWLFQQKAYPLVSGGWGIVTFILANTVVLAIHETAHGLATKHIGRELDRGGFLIYMGMPAFFVDTRDI
;
A
#
# COMPACT_ATOMS: atom_id res chain seq x y z
N MET A 1 -12.77 38.47 20.51
CA MET A 1 -11.90 39.22 19.58
C MET A 1 -10.49 38.80 19.91
N THR A 2 -9.95 37.81 19.21
CA THR A 2 -8.55 37.41 19.37
C THR A 2 -7.68 38.56 18.90
N THR A 3 -6.76 39.01 19.75
CA THR A 3 -5.88 40.13 19.44
C THR A 3 -4.90 39.72 18.34
N VAL A 4 -4.44 40.67 17.53
CA VAL A 4 -3.45 40.40 16.46
C VAL A 4 -2.19 39.73 17.03
N ALA A 5 -1.83 40.04 18.28
CA ALA A 5 -0.74 39.40 19.00
C ALA A 5 -1.01 37.91 19.31
N GLU A 6 -2.22 37.56 19.75
CA GLU A 6 -2.63 36.16 19.96
C GLU A 6 -2.62 35.37 18.65
N PHE A 7 -2.97 35.99 17.52
CA PHE A 7 -2.88 35.36 16.21
C PHE A 7 -1.42 35.06 15.80
N TRP A 8 -0.52 36.04 15.93
CA TRP A 8 0.89 35.83 15.58
C TRP A 8 1.58 34.86 16.52
N GLN A 9 1.26 34.88 17.81
CA GLN A 9 1.78 33.93 18.78
C GLN A 9 1.26 32.51 18.51
N ALA A 10 -0.02 32.35 18.18
CA ALA A 10 -0.58 31.07 17.76
C ALA A 10 0.04 30.59 16.43
N LEU A 11 0.36 31.50 15.50
CA LEU A 11 1.04 31.17 14.26
C LEU A 11 2.49 30.74 14.50
N GLU A 12 3.19 31.42 15.41
CA GLU A 12 4.58 31.12 15.78
C GLU A 12 4.67 29.79 16.54
N GLU A 13 3.71 29.51 17.43
CA GLU A 13 3.56 28.20 18.10
C GLU A 13 3.14 27.09 17.12
N ALA A 14 2.30 27.39 16.13
CA ALA A 14 1.91 26.43 15.08
C ALA A 14 3.04 26.19 14.06
N ALA A 15 3.93 27.16 13.88
CA ALA A 15 5.08 27.09 12.98
C ALA A 15 6.31 26.44 13.64
N ASP A 16 6.39 26.39 14.97
CA ASP A 16 7.46 25.68 15.70
C ASP A 16 7.24 24.16 15.64
N PRO A 17 8.05 23.41 14.87
CA PRO A 17 7.90 21.95 14.72
C PRO A 17 8.08 21.21 16.05
N THR A 18 8.76 21.82 17.03
CA THR A 18 9.07 21.21 18.33
C THR A 18 7.96 21.39 19.35
N ALA A 19 7.06 22.36 19.14
CA ALA A 19 5.88 22.60 19.96
C ALA A 19 4.71 21.68 19.58
N TYR A 20 4.81 20.96 18.46
CA TYR A 20 3.79 20.04 17.98
C TYR A 20 3.46 18.95 19.01
N ARG A 21 2.17 18.70 19.21
CA ARG A 21 1.63 17.69 20.11
C ARG A 21 0.89 16.63 19.30
N PRO A 22 1.57 15.55 18.88
CA PRO A 22 0.93 14.51 18.09
C PRO A 22 -0.19 13.85 18.91
N GLN A 23 -1.39 13.82 18.35
CA GLN A 23 -2.54 13.16 18.95
C GLN A 23 -2.97 11.97 18.09
N ARG A 24 -2.79 10.76 18.63
CA ARG A 24 -3.22 9.51 17.99
C ARG A 24 -4.73 9.51 17.75
N ARG A 25 -5.15 8.93 16.62
CA ARG A 25 -6.57 8.64 16.42
C ARG A 25 -6.98 7.38 17.19
N PRO A 26 -8.18 7.35 17.77
CA PRO A 26 -8.66 6.20 18.56
C PRO A 26 -9.08 5.00 17.72
N ASP A 27 -9.27 5.16 16.41
CA ASP A 27 -9.72 4.14 15.47
C ASP A 27 -8.59 3.28 14.88
N VAL A 28 -7.33 3.63 15.16
CA VAL A 28 -6.17 2.87 14.68
C VAL A 28 -6.10 1.51 15.38
N ILE A 29 -6.06 0.45 14.60
CA ILE A 29 -5.90 -0.93 15.07
C ILE A 29 -4.41 -1.26 15.10
N ALA A 30 -3.91 -1.76 16.23
CA ALA A 30 -2.53 -2.21 16.37
C ALA A 30 -2.48 -3.74 16.49
N ALA A 31 -1.66 -4.40 15.66
CA ALA A 31 -1.39 -5.82 15.75
C ALA A 31 0.10 -6.05 16.06
N ARG A 32 0.40 -6.93 17.02
CA ARG A 32 1.77 -7.37 17.30
C ARG A 32 2.08 -8.59 16.45
N LEU A 33 3.20 -8.56 15.73
CA LEU A 33 3.71 -9.65 14.92
C LEU A 33 5.12 -10.03 15.38
N GLU A 34 5.44 -11.31 15.29
CA GLU A 34 6.75 -11.83 15.69
C GLU A 34 7.56 -12.19 14.43
N THR A 35 8.78 -11.64 14.33
CA THR A 35 9.77 -12.11 13.36
C THR A 35 10.80 -12.98 14.08
N ALA A 36 11.54 -13.81 13.34
CA ALA A 36 12.67 -14.58 13.87
C ALA A 36 13.75 -13.73 14.58
N VAL A 37 13.80 -12.41 14.31
CA VAL A 37 14.80 -11.49 14.88
C VAL A 37 14.24 -10.67 16.04
N ALA A 38 13.04 -10.08 15.88
CA ALA A 38 12.44 -9.23 16.90
C ALA A 38 10.92 -9.09 16.67
N PRO A 39 10.13 -8.84 17.74
CA PRO A 39 8.73 -8.45 17.59
C PRO A 39 8.61 -7.06 16.96
N TYR A 40 7.57 -6.87 16.16
CA TYR A 40 7.22 -5.57 15.58
C TYR A 40 5.71 -5.37 15.65
N TYR A 41 5.28 -4.12 15.52
CA TYR A 41 3.86 -3.75 15.52
C TYR A 41 3.46 -3.24 14.14
N VAL A 42 2.24 -3.55 13.72
CA VAL A 42 1.63 -2.98 12.52
C VAL A 42 0.42 -2.19 12.95
N LEU A 43 0.40 -0.90 12.61
CA LEU A 43 -0.75 -0.03 12.75
C LEU A 43 -1.55 -0.06 11.46
N LYS A 44 -2.85 -0.33 11.56
CA LYS A 44 -3.83 -0.24 10.47
C LYS A 44 -4.81 0.88 10.78
N GLN A 45 -4.95 1.84 9.86
CA GLN A 45 -6.00 2.85 9.95
C GLN A 45 -7.23 2.38 9.14
N PRO A 46 -8.39 2.07 9.75
CA PRO A 46 -9.50 1.44 9.03
C PRO A 46 -10.12 2.27 7.91
N GLN A 47 -10.09 3.61 7.99
CA GLN A 47 -10.72 4.45 6.95
C GLN A 47 -9.80 4.73 5.75
N SER A 48 -8.52 5.01 5.99
CA SER A 48 -7.54 5.21 4.92
C SER A 48 -6.93 3.90 4.42
N LYS A 49 -7.09 2.83 5.20
CA LYS A 49 -6.53 1.49 4.97
C LYS A 49 -5.02 1.52 4.72
N THR A 50 -4.36 2.49 5.37
CA THR A 50 -2.91 2.60 5.42
C THR A 50 -2.36 1.69 6.51
N TYR A 51 -1.20 1.09 6.21
CA TYR A 51 -0.45 0.24 7.13
C TYR A 51 0.90 0.89 7.44
N LEU A 52 1.27 0.92 8.72
CA LEU A 52 2.58 1.38 9.15
C LEU A 52 3.22 0.35 10.07
N ARG A 53 4.43 -0.07 9.71
CA ARG A 53 5.23 -0.98 10.53
C ARG A 53 6.06 -0.18 11.53
N LEU A 54 5.96 -0.52 12.80
CA LEU A 54 6.69 0.10 13.89
C LEU A 54 7.58 -0.93 14.59
N SER A 55 8.77 -0.50 15.00
CA SER A 55 9.56 -1.24 15.98
C SER A 55 8.90 -1.18 17.35
N GLU A 56 9.36 -1.99 18.30
CA GLU A 56 8.86 -1.93 19.69
C GLU A 56 9.10 -0.55 20.33
N ALA A 57 10.24 0.08 20.03
CA ALA A 57 10.56 1.42 20.51
C ALA A 57 9.64 2.49 19.91
N ASP A 58 9.37 2.40 18.61
CA ASP A 58 8.47 3.32 17.91
C ASP A 58 7.03 3.15 18.37
N TYR A 59 6.59 1.91 18.61
CA TYR A 59 5.27 1.62 19.17
C TYR A 59 5.09 2.21 20.58
N ALA A 60 6.11 2.07 21.43
CA ALA A 60 6.11 2.68 22.77
C ALA A 60 6.06 4.21 22.69
N THR A 61 6.76 4.81 21.73
CA THR A 61 6.72 6.26 21.48
C THR A 61 5.35 6.70 20.96
N TRP A 62 4.76 5.95 20.03
CA TRP A 62 3.40 6.18 19.54
C TRP A 62 2.36 6.15 20.66
N TRP A 63 2.51 5.25 21.65
CA TRP A 63 1.62 5.22 22.81
C TRP A 63 1.68 6.49 23.66
N GLN A 64 2.81 7.21 23.65
CA GLN A 64 2.97 8.51 24.31
C GLN A 64 2.38 9.67 23.50
N MET A 65 1.98 9.47 22.24
CA MET A 65 1.39 10.50 21.38
C MET A 65 -0.12 10.67 21.66
N ASP A 66 -0.45 11.11 22.87
CA ASP A 66 -1.81 11.29 23.37
C ASP A 66 -2.36 12.73 23.20
N GLY A 67 -1.60 13.60 22.53
CA GLY A 67 -1.91 15.04 22.40
C GLY A 67 -1.48 15.90 23.59
N ARG A 68 -0.90 15.32 24.65
CA ARG A 68 -0.36 16.07 25.81
C ARG A 68 1.14 16.27 25.70
N ASN A 69 1.85 15.24 25.25
CA ASN A 69 3.30 15.26 25.11
C ASN A 69 3.72 16.02 23.84
N ARG A 70 4.72 16.90 23.98
CA ARG A 70 5.36 17.59 22.84
C ARG A 70 6.44 16.69 22.22
N VAL A 71 6.88 16.99 21.00
CA VAL A 71 7.98 16.26 20.34
C VAL A 71 9.24 16.16 21.22
N LYS A 72 9.58 17.23 21.95
CA LYS A 72 10.70 17.22 22.91
C LYS A 72 10.54 16.22 24.06
N ASP A 73 9.31 16.02 24.53
CA ASP A 73 8.99 15.10 25.63
C ASP A 73 9.11 13.64 25.13
N LEU A 74 8.78 13.40 23.86
CA LEU A 74 8.98 12.11 23.18
C LEU A 74 10.46 11.80 22.96
N LEU A 75 11.28 12.80 22.62
CA LEU A 75 12.74 12.64 22.55
C LEU A 75 13.34 12.32 23.92
N TYR A 76 12.89 13.01 24.96
CA TYR A 76 13.31 12.73 26.34
C TYR A 76 12.89 11.33 26.79
N TYR A 77 11.68 10.90 26.41
CA TYR A 77 11.20 9.53 26.67
C TYR A 77 12.11 8.48 26.02
N ASN A 78 12.48 8.66 24.76
CA ASN A 78 13.38 7.75 24.04
C ASN A 78 14.79 7.74 24.67
N LEU A 79 15.32 8.90 25.04
CA LEU A 79 16.60 9.00 25.73
C LEU A 79 16.57 8.26 27.08
N LYS A 80 15.50 8.42 27.86
CA LYS A 80 15.38 7.79 29.18
C LYS A 80 15.17 6.27 29.10
N ARG A 81 14.39 5.79 28.12
CA ARG A 81 13.98 4.38 28.03
C ARG A 81 14.92 3.54 27.18
N TYR A 82 15.43 4.08 26.08
CA TYR A 82 16.22 3.37 25.09
C TYR A 82 17.66 3.90 24.98
N SER A 83 18.02 4.95 25.72
CA SER A 83 19.34 5.60 25.68
C SER A 83 19.72 6.10 24.27
N THR A 84 18.73 6.40 23.43
CA THR A 84 18.91 6.91 22.07
C THR A 84 18.25 8.27 21.90
N LEU A 85 18.85 9.13 21.07
CA LEU A 85 18.29 10.42 20.65
C LEU A 85 17.98 10.42 19.15
N PRO A 86 16.92 9.72 18.72
CA PRO A 86 16.60 9.55 17.30
C PRO A 86 15.86 10.77 16.74
N ILE A 87 16.46 11.97 16.73
CA ILE A 87 15.78 13.22 16.30
C ILE A 87 15.27 13.09 14.85
N GLN A 88 16.14 12.68 13.93
CA GLN A 88 15.77 12.55 12.53
C GLN A 88 14.71 11.47 12.32
N HIS A 89 14.91 10.30 12.95
CA HIS A 89 13.98 9.17 12.83
C HIS A 89 12.61 9.49 13.44
N LEU A 90 12.54 10.22 14.56
CA LEU A 90 11.26 10.68 15.12
C LEU A 90 10.54 11.64 14.19
N ASN A 91 11.25 12.58 13.55
CA ASN A 91 10.65 13.49 12.58
C ASN A 91 10.13 12.74 11.35
N THR A 92 10.89 11.77 10.83
CA THR A 92 10.45 10.90 9.73
C THR A 92 9.23 10.09 10.14
N LEU A 93 9.25 9.48 11.34
CA LEU A 93 8.11 8.72 11.87
C LEU A 93 6.86 9.60 11.98
N ILE A 94 6.97 10.82 12.54
CA ILE A 94 5.83 11.75 12.63
C ILE A 94 5.32 12.13 11.22
N ALA A 95 6.22 12.36 10.26
CA ALA A 95 5.84 12.67 8.89
C ALA A 95 5.11 11.50 8.21
N GLU A 96 5.61 10.27 8.34
CA GLU A 96 4.97 9.05 7.83
C GLU A 96 3.61 8.80 8.49
N MET A 97 3.51 9.01 9.79
CA MET A 97 2.26 8.87 10.54
C MET A 97 1.22 9.92 10.13
N ARG A 98 1.67 11.15 9.86
CA ARG A 98 0.81 12.23 9.35
C ARG A 98 0.34 11.93 7.93
N ALA A 99 1.23 11.47 7.05
CA ALA A 99 0.90 11.07 5.68
C ALA A 99 -0.10 9.89 5.66
N GLY A 100 0.06 8.94 6.57
CA GLY A 100 -0.82 7.78 6.71
C GLY A 100 -2.14 8.03 7.45
N GLN A 101 -2.43 9.28 7.84
CA GLN A 101 -3.64 9.68 8.60
C GLN A 101 -3.79 8.95 9.95
N PHE A 102 -2.67 8.66 10.62
CA PHE A 102 -2.65 8.04 11.95
C PHE A 102 -2.84 9.06 13.10
N PHE A 103 -2.76 10.37 12.81
CA PHE A 103 -3.06 11.47 13.74
C PHE A 103 -4.43 12.11 13.47
N GLN A 104 -5.02 12.74 14.49
CA GLN A 104 -6.31 13.43 14.38
C GLN A 104 -6.23 14.67 13.49
N ASP A 105 -5.05 15.26 13.36
CA ASP A 105 -4.81 16.38 12.47
C ASP A 105 -4.80 15.89 11.02
N SER A 106 -5.72 16.41 10.20
CA SER A 106 -5.67 16.19 8.75
C SER A 106 -4.35 16.74 8.19
N PRO A 107 -3.62 15.99 7.35
CA PRO A 107 -2.46 16.53 6.66
C PRO A 107 -2.90 17.71 5.80
N VAL A 108 -2.49 18.92 6.17
CA VAL A 108 -2.52 20.05 5.23
C VAL A 108 -1.41 19.77 4.24
N ASN A 109 -1.75 19.16 3.11
CA ASN A 109 -0.83 18.89 2.00
C ASN A 109 -0.45 20.21 1.33
N VAL A 110 0.43 20.97 1.98
CA VAL A 110 1.04 22.19 1.42
C VAL A 110 1.96 21.81 0.25
N TYR A 111 2.58 20.62 0.30
CA TYR A 111 3.49 20.14 -0.74
C TYR A 111 2.79 19.80 -2.05
N ASP A 112 1.62 19.15 -2.03
CA ASP A 112 0.84 18.88 -3.24
C ASP A 112 0.47 20.18 -3.98
N GLN A 113 0.13 21.24 -3.23
CA GLN A 113 -0.19 22.55 -3.79
C GLN A 113 1.03 23.26 -4.40
N ILE A 114 2.22 23.01 -3.84
CA ILE A 114 3.48 23.53 -4.39
C ILE A 114 3.85 22.74 -5.65
N GLU A 115 3.68 21.42 -5.63
CA GLU A 115 3.97 20.54 -6.75
C GLU A 115 3.02 20.76 -7.93
N GLU A 116 1.73 20.98 -7.69
CA GLU A 116 0.76 21.44 -8.71
C GLU A 116 1.16 22.78 -9.31
N ARG A 117 1.62 23.75 -8.49
CA ARG A 117 2.08 25.06 -8.97
C ARG A 117 3.41 25.00 -9.72
N LEU A 118 4.30 24.08 -9.36
CA LEU A 118 5.55 23.81 -10.10
C LEU A 118 5.29 23.06 -11.40
N ALA A 119 4.39 22.08 -11.40
CA ALA A 119 3.95 21.34 -12.59
C ALA A 119 3.19 22.23 -13.58
N ALA A 120 2.45 23.23 -13.08
CA ALA A 120 1.82 24.25 -13.92
C ALA A 120 2.84 25.20 -14.58
N ARG A 121 4.02 25.38 -13.98
CA ARG A 121 5.08 26.27 -14.49
C ARG A 121 6.00 25.62 -15.52
N GLN A 122 6.06 24.29 -15.60
CA GLN A 122 6.84 23.58 -16.61
C GLN A 122 5.92 22.95 -17.65
N PRO A 123 5.88 23.44 -18.90
CA PRO A 123 5.11 22.82 -19.96
C PRO A 123 5.81 21.52 -20.37
N ALA A 124 5.57 20.43 -19.64
CA ALA A 124 5.98 19.11 -20.09
C ALA A 124 5.36 18.86 -21.48
N SER A 125 6.19 18.48 -22.45
CA SER A 125 5.77 18.26 -23.82
C SER A 125 4.63 17.23 -23.84
N ARG A 126 3.63 17.42 -24.73
CA ARG A 126 2.47 16.51 -24.81
C ARG A 126 2.89 15.04 -24.92
N GLY A 127 4.01 14.75 -25.61
CA GLY A 127 4.58 13.41 -25.70
C GLY A 127 5.10 12.86 -24.37
N GLN A 128 5.76 13.69 -23.56
CA GLN A 128 6.26 13.28 -22.24
C GLN A 128 5.12 13.09 -21.22
N LYS A 129 4.05 13.89 -21.31
CA LYS A 129 2.82 13.69 -20.52
C LYS A 129 2.08 12.41 -20.91
N LEU A 130 1.98 12.12 -22.21
CA LEU A 130 1.39 10.87 -22.70
C LEU A 130 2.22 9.64 -22.34
N LEU A 131 3.56 9.73 -22.44
CA LEU A 131 4.45 8.61 -22.08
C LEU A 131 4.46 8.36 -20.57
N LYS A 132 4.52 9.42 -19.74
CA LYS A 132 4.39 9.29 -18.28
C LYS A 132 2.99 8.82 -17.88
N GLY A 133 1.95 9.34 -18.53
CA GLY A 133 0.58 8.87 -18.35
C GLY A 133 0.48 7.38 -18.67
N PHE A 134 1.00 6.93 -19.81
CA PHE A 134 0.95 5.53 -20.20
C PHE A 134 1.80 4.60 -19.31
N LEU A 135 2.99 5.03 -18.87
CA LEU A 135 3.91 4.22 -18.06
C LEU A 135 3.57 4.18 -16.56
N TYR A 136 2.79 5.15 -16.06
CA TYR A 136 2.44 5.28 -14.64
C TYR A 136 0.93 5.45 -14.40
N SER A 137 0.08 5.09 -15.38
CA SER A 137 -1.37 5.02 -15.17
C SER A 137 -1.68 3.82 -14.29
N GLU A 138 -1.83 4.06 -13.00
CA GLU A 138 -2.46 3.15 -12.06
C GLU A 138 -3.95 3.51 -11.98
N TYR A 139 -4.79 2.68 -12.58
CA TYR A 139 -6.23 2.75 -12.36
C TYR A 139 -6.56 1.86 -11.16
N ALA A 140 -6.42 2.43 -9.97
CA ALA A 140 -6.82 1.77 -8.73
C ALA A 140 -8.31 1.98 -8.47
N PHE A 141 -9.07 0.89 -8.41
CA PHE A 141 -10.43 0.90 -7.90
C PHE A 141 -10.39 0.59 -6.40
N THR A 142 -10.94 1.50 -5.59
CA THR A 142 -11.16 1.27 -4.16
C THR A 142 -12.52 0.60 -3.96
N GLY A 143 -12.66 -0.19 -2.89
CA GLY A 143 -13.94 -0.86 -2.57
C GLY A 143 -14.16 -2.20 -3.26
N LEU A 144 -13.08 -2.89 -3.66
CA LEU A 144 -13.15 -4.24 -4.22
C LEU A 144 -13.48 -5.32 -3.18
N ASP A 145 -13.61 -4.94 -1.91
CA ASP A 145 -13.87 -5.86 -0.81
C ASP A 145 -15.16 -6.68 -0.99
N GLU A 146 -16.27 -6.01 -1.33
CA GLU A 146 -17.58 -6.64 -1.52
C GLU A 146 -17.64 -7.55 -2.77
N PRO A 147 -17.20 -7.12 -3.97
CA PRO A 147 -17.20 -8.00 -5.13
C PRO A 147 -16.27 -9.22 -4.94
N PHE A 148 -15.11 -9.06 -4.30
CA PHE A 148 -14.26 -10.20 -3.96
C PHE A 148 -14.88 -11.11 -2.89
N SER A 149 -15.59 -10.54 -1.92
CA SER A 149 -16.34 -11.33 -0.93
C SER A 149 -17.45 -12.15 -1.59
N GLN A 150 -18.18 -11.58 -2.55
CA GLN A 150 -19.18 -12.29 -3.36
C GLN A 150 -18.56 -13.40 -4.21
N LEU A 151 -17.44 -13.10 -4.87
CA LEU A 151 -16.71 -14.06 -5.67
C LEU A 151 -16.17 -15.21 -4.81
N TYR A 152 -15.61 -14.89 -3.64
CA TYR A 152 -15.13 -15.88 -2.68
C TYR A 152 -16.23 -16.81 -2.19
N ARG A 153 -17.44 -16.31 -1.91
CA ARG A 153 -18.57 -17.19 -1.53
C ARG A 153 -18.86 -18.27 -2.58
N ARG A 154 -18.71 -17.95 -3.88
CA ARG A 154 -18.87 -18.91 -4.98
C ARG A 154 -17.63 -19.78 -5.19
N ALA A 155 -16.44 -19.22 -4.99
CA ALA A 155 -15.15 -19.89 -5.17
C ALA A 155 -14.69 -20.70 -3.95
N ARG A 156 -15.38 -20.60 -2.80
CA ARG A 156 -15.10 -21.34 -1.57
C ARG A 156 -14.80 -22.83 -1.76
N PRO A 157 -15.52 -23.61 -2.60
CA PRO A 157 -15.20 -25.03 -2.81
C PRO A 157 -13.80 -25.26 -3.41
N LEU A 158 -13.19 -24.28 -4.11
CA LEU A 158 -11.83 -24.40 -4.64
C LEU A 158 -10.76 -24.48 -3.54
N PHE A 159 -11.06 -23.96 -2.35
CA PHE A 159 -10.17 -24.03 -1.19
C PHE A 159 -10.33 -25.32 -0.38
N HIS A 160 -11.21 -26.24 -0.81
CA HIS A 160 -11.31 -27.55 -0.18
C HIS A 160 -10.06 -28.39 -0.50
N PRO A 161 -9.51 -29.19 0.44
CA PRO A 161 -8.30 -29.98 0.21
C PRO A 161 -8.33 -30.82 -1.06
N VAL A 162 -9.46 -31.44 -1.37
CA VAL A 162 -9.66 -32.24 -2.59
C VAL A 162 -9.53 -31.37 -3.85
N ALA A 163 -10.13 -30.19 -3.87
CA ALA A 163 -10.04 -29.26 -5.00
C ALA A 163 -8.61 -28.76 -5.18
N GLN A 164 -7.89 -28.48 -4.09
CA GLN A 164 -6.47 -28.11 -4.13
C GLN A 164 -5.59 -29.24 -4.70
N THR A 165 -5.86 -30.49 -4.36
CA THR A 165 -5.15 -31.64 -4.97
C THR A 165 -5.41 -31.74 -6.46
N ILE A 166 -6.66 -31.54 -6.89
CA ILE A 166 -7.02 -31.55 -8.33
C ILE A 166 -6.32 -30.39 -9.06
N LEU A 167 -6.32 -29.18 -8.49
CA LEU A 167 -5.62 -28.02 -9.06
C LEU A 167 -4.12 -28.26 -9.16
N LEU A 168 -3.50 -28.84 -8.13
CA LEU A 168 -2.08 -29.20 -8.14
C LEU A 168 -1.79 -30.23 -9.24
N ALA A 169 -2.60 -31.28 -9.36
CA ALA A 169 -2.46 -32.27 -10.42
C ALA A 169 -2.57 -31.62 -11.82
N LEU A 170 -3.53 -30.71 -12.00
CA LEU A 170 -3.70 -29.97 -13.26
C LEU A 170 -2.48 -29.11 -13.59
N ILE A 171 -1.89 -28.42 -12.61
CA ILE A 171 -0.66 -27.64 -12.78
C ILE A 171 0.50 -28.54 -13.20
N LEU A 172 0.67 -29.69 -12.56
CA LEU A 172 1.74 -30.64 -12.88
C LEU A 172 1.58 -31.25 -14.27
N ILE A 173 0.37 -31.67 -14.63
CA ILE A 173 0.05 -32.21 -15.97
C ILE A 173 0.25 -31.12 -17.03
N GLY A 174 -0.26 -29.92 -16.80
CA GLY A 174 -0.11 -28.79 -17.72
C GLY A 174 1.34 -28.40 -17.93
N GLY A 175 2.13 -28.33 -16.85
CA GLY A 175 3.58 -28.10 -16.91
C GLY A 175 4.31 -29.20 -17.68
N GLY A 176 3.95 -30.47 -17.45
CA GLY A 176 4.52 -31.61 -18.17
C GLY A 176 4.20 -31.59 -19.67
N LEU A 177 2.95 -31.33 -20.04
CA LEU A 177 2.52 -31.17 -21.43
C LEU A 177 3.22 -29.99 -22.11
N PHE A 178 3.35 -28.85 -21.41
CA PHE A 178 4.07 -27.69 -21.91
C PHE A 178 5.54 -28.02 -22.19
N LEU A 179 6.24 -28.70 -21.26
CA LEU A 179 7.63 -29.13 -21.46
C LEU A 179 7.76 -30.09 -22.65
N TRP A 180 6.85 -31.05 -22.76
CA TRP A 180 6.82 -32.02 -23.86
C TRP A 180 6.64 -31.32 -25.22
N LEU A 181 5.70 -30.39 -25.31
CA LEU A 181 5.46 -29.59 -26.51
C LEU A 181 6.63 -28.62 -26.82
N PHE A 182 7.22 -28.01 -25.79
CA PHE A 182 8.35 -27.10 -25.93
C PHE A 182 9.56 -27.82 -26.55
N GLN A 183 9.83 -29.06 -26.12
CA GLN A 183 10.90 -29.89 -26.69
C GLN A 183 10.68 -30.24 -28.16
N GLN A 184 9.43 -30.32 -28.62
CA GLN A 184 9.09 -30.61 -30.01
C GLN A 184 9.28 -29.41 -30.95
N LYS A 185 9.61 -28.21 -30.42
CA LYS A 185 9.74 -26.96 -31.20
C LYS A 185 8.50 -26.65 -32.07
N ALA A 186 7.34 -27.19 -31.72
CA ALA A 186 6.13 -27.16 -32.54
C ALA A 186 5.42 -25.79 -32.56
N TYR A 187 5.99 -24.76 -31.94
CA TYR A 187 5.35 -23.45 -31.80
C TYR A 187 6.23 -22.33 -32.33
N PRO A 188 5.99 -21.87 -33.57
CA PRO A 188 6.32 -20.51 -33.92
C PRO A 188 5.25 -19.61 -33.27
N LEU A 189 5.48 -19.17 -32.03
CA LEU A 189 4.56 -18.30 -31.29
C LEU A 189 4.26 -16.96 -32.00
N VAL A 190 4.97 -16.65 -33.10
CA VAL A 190 4.88 -15.40 -33.85
C VAL A 190 4.95 -15.64 -35.37
N SER A 191 4.30 -16.67 -35.92
CA SER A 191 4.29 -16.91 -37.39
C SER A 191 3.26 -16.12 -38.20
N GLY A 192 2.37 -15.36 -37.55
CA GLY A 192 1.31 -14.61 -38.23
C GLY A 192 1.10 -13.21 -37.64
N GLY A 193 0.53 -12.29 -38.43
CA GLY A 193 0.36 -10.87 -38.07
C GLY A 193 -0.44 -10.59 -36.78
N TRP A 194 -1.18 -11.59 -36.28
CA TRP A 194 -1.97 -11.52 -35.04
C TRP A 194 -1.32 -12.21 -33.82
N GLY A 195 -0.14 -12.82 -33.98
CA GLY A 195 0.51 -13.59 -32.91
C GLY A 195 0.81 -12.74 -31.68
N ILE A 196 1.30 -11.51 -31.89
CA ILE A 196 1.60 -10.56 -30.81
C ILE A 196 0.32 -10.16 -30.06
N VAL A 197 -0.76 -9.86 -30.78
CA VAL A 197 -2.05 -9.47 -30.17
C VAL A 197 -2.62 -10.62 -29.35
N THR A 198 -2.59 -11.83 -29.90
CA THR A 198 -3.05 -13.05 -29.22
C THR A 198 -2.24 -13.32 -27.96
N PHE A 199 -0.91 -13.17 -28.04
CA PHE A 199 -0.02 -13.34 -26.90
C PHE A 199 -0.29 -12.31 -25.80
N ILE A 200 -0.43 -11.03 -26.15
CA ILE A 200 -0.74 -9.97 -25.17
C ILE A 200 -2.09 -10.25 -24.50
N LEU A 201 -3.12 -10.60 -25.26
CA LEU A 201 -4.44 -10.89 -24.70
C LEU A 201 -4.40 -12.11 -23.77
N ALA A 202 -3.78 -13.21 -24.20
CA ALA A 202 -3.62 -14.40 -23.36
C ALA A 202 -2.86 -14.10 -22.07
N ASN A 203 -1.75 -13.36 -22.15
CA ASN A 203 -0.96 -12.97 -20.99
C ASN A 203 -1.78 -12.09 -20.02
N THR A 204 -2.56 -11.16 -20.56
CA THR A 204 -3.45 -10.28 -19.78
C THR A 204 -4.50 -11.07 -19.01
N VAL A 205 -5.11 -12.08 -19.66
CA VAL A 205 -6.10 -12.96 -19.03
C VAL A 205 -5.46 -13.81 -17.93
N VAL A 206 -4.29 -14.40 -18.19
CA VAL A 206 -3.57 -15.21 -17.19
C VAL A 206 -3.24 -14.37 -15.96
N LEU A 207 -2.75 -13.15 -16.16
CA LEU A 207 -2.42 -12.25 -15.07
C LEU A 207 -3.67 -11.81 -14.29
N ALA A 208 -4.78 -11.52 -14.97
CA ALA A 208 -6.05 -11.22 -14.30
C ALA A 208 -6.51 -12.37 -13.40
N ILE A 209 -6.39 -13.62 -13.88
CA ILE A 209 -6.74 -14.81 -13.10
C ILE A 209 -5.79 -14.96 -11.89
N HIS A 210 -4.49 -14.73 -12.09
CA HIS A 210 -3.48 -14.81 -11.02
C HIS A 210 -3.76 -13.82 -9.89
N GLU A 211 -3.99 -12.56 -10.22
CA GLU A 211 -4.32 -11.51 -9.25
C GLU A 211 -5.66 -11.78 -8.57
N THR A 212 -6.64 -12.30 -9.31
CA THR A 212 -7.92 -12.73 -8.71
C THR A 212 -7.71 -13.86 -7.72
N ALA A 213 -6.79 -14.80 -7.99
CA ALA A 213 -6.44 -15.87 -7.06
C ALA A 213 -5.80 -15.33 -5.77
N HIS A 214 -4.92 -14.33 -5.86
CA HIS A 214 -4.37 -13.63 -4.69
C HIS A 214 -5.47 -12.96 -3.85
N GLY A 215 -6.42 -12.29 -4.50
CA GLY A 215 -7.56 -11.71 -3.79
C GLY A 215 -8.44 -12.78 -3.11
N LEU A 216 -8.74 -13.87 -3.81
CA LEU A 216 -9.52 -14.97 -3.23
C LEU A 216 -8.81 -15.63 -2.03
N ALA A 217 -7.49 -15.79 -2.09
CA ALA A 217 -6.70 -16.31 -0.97
C ALA A 217 -6.75 -15.37 0.25
N THR A 218 -6.66 -14.05 0.03
CA THR A 218 -6.82 -13.03 1.08
C THR A 218 -8.16 -13.16 1.79
N LYS A 219 -9.25 -13.35 1.02
CA LYS A 219 -10.60 -13.59 1.57
C LYS A 219 -10.72 -14.92 2.29
N HIS A 220 -10.00 -15.95 1.84
CA HIS A 220 -10.00 -17.24 2.52
C HIS A 220 -9.40 -17.16 3.93
N ILE A 221 -8.35 -16.35 4.11
CA ILE A 221 -7.72 -16.08 5.41
C ILE A 221 -8.59 -15.18 6.30
N GLY A 222 -9.64 -14.56 5.74
CA GLY A 222 -10.56 -13.66 6.45
C GLY A 222 -10.07 -12.21 6.50
N ARG A 223 -9.17 -11.82 5.59
CA ARG A 223 -8.62 -10.46 5.48
C ARG A 223 -9.37 -9.63 4.43
N GLU A 224 -9.21 -8.32 4.52
CA GLU A 224 -9.90 -7.35 3.66
C GLU A 224 -9.08 -7.04 2.41
N LEU A 225 -9.80 -6.71 1.34
CA LEU A 225 -9.26 -6.30 0.06
C LEU A 225 -9.70 -4.89 -0.24
N ASP A 226 -8.77 -3.96 -0.20
CA ASP A 226 -9.13 -2.56 -0.39
C ASP A 226 -9.05 -2.11 -1.84
N ARG A 227 -7.88 -2.34 -2.41
CA ARG A 227 -7.48 -1.80 -3.70
C ARG A 227 -7.15 -2.94 -4.63
N GLY A 228 -7.50 -2.75 -5.88
CA GLY A 228 -7.05 -3.56 -6.97
C GLY A 228 -7.33 -2.79 -8.24
N GLY A 229 -6.67 -3.17 -9.31
CA GLY A 229 -6.70 -2.32 -10.47
C GLY A 229 -5.88 -2.82 -11.61
N PHE A 230 -5.70 -1.91 -12.54
CA PHE A 230 -4.95 -2.12 -13.75
C PHE A 230 -3.85 -1.07 -13.81
N LEU A 231 -2.62 -1.52 -14.00
CA LEU A 231 -1.45 -0.69 -14.20
C LEU A 231 -0.77 -1.10 -15.50
N ILE A 232 -0.20 -0.15 -16.22
CA ILE A 232 0.62 -0.45 -17.40
C ILE A 232 2.07 -0.35 -16.96
N TYR A 233 2.69 -1.50 -16.65
CA TYR A 233 4.09 -1.53 -16.26
C TYR A 233 4.96 -1.68 -17.51
N MET A 234 5.75 -0.65 -17.81
CA MET A 234 6.71 -0.67 -18.92
C MET A 234 6.09 -1.06 -20.28
N GLY A 235 4.84 -0.65 -20.51
CA GLY A 235 4.07 -0.91 -21.74
C GLY A 235 3.33 -2.25 -21.78
N MET A 236 3.38 -3.05 -20.72
CA MET A 236 2.57 -4.28 -20.59
C MET A 236 1.39 -4.07 -19.64
N PRO A 237 0.17 -4.50 -20.03
CA PRO A 237 -0.98 -4.49 -19.14
C PRO A 237 -0.73 -5.42 -17.95
N ALA A 238 -0.85 -4.89 -16.73
CA ALA A 238 -0.77 -5.64 -15.50
C ALA A 238 -1.99 -5.39 -14.63
N PHE A 239 -2.57 -6.44 -14.08
CA PHE A 239 -3.53 -6.30 -12.99
C PHE A 239 -2.78 -6.34 -11.67
N PHE A 240 -3.35 -5.75 -10.63
CA PHE A 240 -2.85 -5.91 -9.28
C PHE A 240 -4.01 -6.00 -8.30
N VAL A 241 -3.80 -6.74 -7.23
CA VAL A 241 -4.69 -6.77 -6.07
C VAL A 241 -3.85 -6.49 -4.81
N ASP A 242 -4.25 -5.47 -4.04
CA ASP A 242 -3.55 -5.07 -2.82
C ASP A 242 -3.85 -6.06 -1.69
N THR A 243 -2.85 -6.88 -1.39
CA THR A 243 -2.89 -7.97 -0.40
C THR A 243 -2.17 -7.62 0.89
N ARG A 244 -1.88 -6.34 1.15
CA ARG A 244 -1.15 -5.86 2.34
C ARG A 244 -1.78 -6.22 3.69
N ASP A 245 -3.03 -6.68 3.70
CA ASP A 245 -3.74 -7.12 4.91
C ASP A 245 -3.47 -8.59 5.28
N ILE A 246 -2.70 -9.36 4.50
CA ILE A 246 -2.25 -10.74 4.83
C ILE A 246 -1.05 -10.72 5.78
#